data_AF-A0A0F5YE18-F1
#
_entry.id   AF-A0A0F5YE18-F1
#
_cell.length_a   1.000
_cell.length_b   1.000
_cell.length_c   1.000
_cell.angle_alpha   90.00
_cell.angle_beta   90.00
_cell.angle_gamma   90.00
#
_symmetry.space_group_name_H-M   'P 1'
#
loop_
_entity.id
_entity.type
_entity.pdbx_description
1 polymer ?
#
loop_
_entity_poly.entity_id
_entity_poly.type
_entity_poly.pdbx_seq_one_letter_code
_entity_poly.pdbx_strand_id
1 'polypeptide(L)'
;MSEPNPTSQLDLLLPWNLPTEYPLKDTERVKITYALNGFLNALKQTSTQTALTLIHQALQILEPVDTSPAQISTTQALLKTWEVEDYDRYFQVNHVQTEQPAFCLVKSVILAGQQFLMLCSSNQPNSNFPNLDSTQIEQQKQGFISYAHLLARVFDVYLEDNP
;
A
#
# COMPACT_ATOMS: atom_id res chain seq x y z
N MET A 1 23.50 10.05 17.54
CA MET A 1 23.30 8.82 16.76
C MET A 1 21.83 8.77 16.44
N SER A 2 21.46 9.17 15.23
CA SER A 2 20.07 9.08 14.79
C SER A 2 19.79 7.62 14.50
N GLU A 3 18.83 7.01 15.20
CA GLU A 3 18.34 5.70 14.81
C GLU A 3 17.90 5.77 13.33
N PRO A 4 18.20 4.74 12.52
CA PRO A 4 17.64 4.68 11.18
C PRO A 4 16.13 4.63 11.37
N ASN A 5 15.43 5.72 11.03
CA ASN A 5 14.00 5.65 10.77
C ASN A 5 13.83 4.49 9.80
N PRO A 6 13.01 3.46 10.10
CA PRO A 6 12.75 2.41 9.14
C PRO A 6 12.11 3.10 7.94
N THR A 7 12.90 3.36 6.91
CA THR A 7 12.41 3.83 5.62
C THR A 7 11.41 2.79 5.19
N SER A 8 10.13 3.18 5.15
CA SER A 8 9.05 2.30 4.72
C SER A 8 9.21 2.08 3.23
N GLN A 9 10.13 1.20 2.85
CA GLN A 9 10.33 0.77 1.47
C GLN A 9 9.09 0.02 1.01
N LEU A 10 8.75 0.22 -0.26
CA LEU A 10 7.59 -0.41 -0.84
C LEU A 10 7.95 -1.84 -1.25
N ASP A 11 7.34 -2.81 -0.59
CA ASP A 11 7.41 -4.21 -0.96
C ASP A 11 6.46 -4.48 -2.13
N LEU A 12 7.01 -4.94 -3.25
CA LEU A 12 6.28 -5.30 -4.47
C LEU A 12 6.41 -6.80 -4.73
N LEU A 13 5.27 -7.45 -4.95
CA LEU A 13 5.25 -8.82 -5.43
C LEU A 13 5.57 -8.86 -6.92
N LEU A 14 6.30 -9.90 -7.35
CA LEU A 14 6.57 -10.12 -8.76
C LEU A 14 5.25 -10.43 -9.52
N PRO A 15 4.85 -9.62 -10.51
CA PRO A 15 3.54 -9.77 -11.16
C PRO A 15 3.32 -11.16 -11.79
N TRP A 16 4.36 -11.75 -12.36
CA TRP A 16 4.29 -13.08 -13.00
C TRP A 16 4.24 -14.26 -12.01
N ASN A 17 4.49 -14.02 -10.72
CA ASN A 17 4.35 -15.02 -9.67
C ASN A 17 3.00 -14.90 -8.95
N LEU A 18 2.19 -13.87 -9.27
CA LEU A 18 0.88 -13.70 -8.65
C LEU A 18 -0.09 -14.76 -9.18
N PRO A 19 -0.79 -15.47 -8.29
CA PRO A 19 -1.79 -16.43 -8.71
C PRO A 19 -2.98 -15.71 -9.33
N THR A 20 -3.58 -16.31 -10.36
CA THR A 20 -4.80 -15.78 -10.99
C THR A 20 -6.01 -15.85 -10.07
N GLU A 21 -6.02 -16.83 -9.16
CA GLU A 21 -7.04 -17.01 -8.12
C GLU A 21 -6.34 -17.22 -6.77
N TYR A 22 -6.84 -16.55 -5.72
CA TYR A 22 -6.30 -16.70 -4.37
C TYR A 22 -7.43 -16.85 -3.35
N PRO A 23 -7.92 -18.07 -3.11
CA PRO A 23 -9.01 -18.29 -2.17
C PRO A 23 -8.53 -18.02 -0.74
N LEU A 24 -9.17 -17.05 -0.08
CA LEU A 24 -8.88 -16.72 1.31
C LEU A 24 -9.50 -17.70 2.29
N LYS A 25 -8.77 -17.98 3.37
CA LYS A 25 -9.35 -18.56 4.59
C LYS A 25 -10.28 -17.55 5.26
N ASP A 26 -11.25 -18.03 6.02
CA ASP A 26 -12.20 -17.15 6.71
C ASP A 26 -11.51 -16.14 7.64
N THR A 27 -10.43 -16.55 8.32
CA THR A 27 -9.64 -15.69 9.18
C THR A 27 -8.92 -14.57 8.41
N GLU A 28 -8.42 -14.88 7.20
CA GLU A 28 -7.78 -13.90 6.31
C GLU A 28 -8.81 -12.93 5.75
N ARG A 29 -10.00 -13.44 5.39
CA ARG A 29 -11.14 -12.67 4.91
C ARG A 29 -11.54 -11.59 5.92
N VAL A 30 -11.68 -11.97 7.19
CA VAL A 30 -12.02 -11.04 8.29
C VAL A 30 -10.96 -9.96 8.45
N LYS A 31 -9.67 -10.34 8.47
CA LYS A 31 -8.57 -9.38 8.62
C LYS A 31 -8.51 -8.37 7.48
N ILE A 32 -8.59 -8.84 6.24
CA ILE A 32 -8.57 -7.98 5.04
C ILE A 32 -9.78 -7.06 5.04
N THR A 33 -10.97 -7.57 5.35
CA THR A 33 -12.20 -6.76 5.43
C THR A 33 -12.02 -5.61 6.42
N TYR A 34 -11.54 -5.90 7.64
CA TYR A 34 -11.33 -4.89 8.66
C TYR A 34 -10.27 -3.87 8.23
N ALA A 35 -9.13 -4.33 7.69
CA ALA A 35 -8.07 -3.45 7.25
C ALA A 35 -8.53 -2.50 6.11
N LEU A 36 -9.28 -3.01 5.13
CA LEU A 36 -9.82 -2.21 4.04
C LEU A 36 -10.88 -1.21 4.53
N ASN A 37 -11.80 -1.61 5.42
CA ASN A 37 -12.77 -0.69 6.02
C ASN A 37 -12.05 0.40 6.84
N GLY A 38 -11.03 0.05 7.62
CA GLY A 38 -10.21 0.99 8.37
C GLY A 38 -9.50 1.98 7.44
N PHE A 39 -8.97 1.51 6.32
CA PHE A 39 -8.33 2.36 5.30
C PHE A 39 -9.32 3.30 4.63
N LEU A 40 -10.50 2.82 4.22
CA LEU A 40 -11.56 3.66 3.66
C LEU A 40 -12.00 4.75 4.64
N ASN A 41 -12.20 4.39 5.91
CA ASN A 41 -12.56 5.33 6.97
C ASN A 41 -11.47 6.38 7.19
N ALA A 42 -10.19 6.01 7.06
CA ALA A 42 -9.07 6.94 7.14
C ALA A 42 -9.09 7.98 6.01
N LEU A 43 -9.35 7.55 4.78
CA LEU A 43 -9.35 8.44 3.60
C LEU A 43 -10.45 9.52 3.69
N LYS A 44 -11.57 9.21 4.35
CA LYS A 44 -12.68 10.13 4.61
C LYS A 44 -12.39 11.18 5.69
N GLN A 45 -11.34 11.01 6.50
CA GLN A 45 -11.04 11.96 7.57
C GLN A 45 -10.52 13.29 7.02
N THR A 46 -11.00 14.39 7.62
CA THR A 46 -10.47 15.74 7.36
C THR A 46 -9.15 15.97 8.10
N SER A 47 -9.01 15.40 9.29
CA SER A 47 -7.79 15.51 10.10
C SER A 47 -6.76 14.47 9.65
N THR A 48 -5.62 14.92 9.12
CA THR A 48 -4.53 14.03 8.71
C THR A 48 -4.01 13.18 9.86
N GLN A 49 -3.93 13.73 11.07
CA GLN A 49 -3.50 12.95 12.25
C GLN A 49 -4.46 11.80 12.56
N THR A 50 -5.77 12.05 12.44
CA THR A 50 -6.79 11.01 12.65
C THR A 50 -6.72 9.96 11.55
N ALA A 51 -6.58 10.39 10.29
CA ALA A 51 -6.40 9.50 9.15
C ALA A 51 -5.18 8.57 9.33
N LEU A 52 -4.02 9.12 9.69
CA LEU A 52 -2.79 8.36 9.92
C LEU A 52 -2.92 7.37 11.08
N THR A 53 -3.66 7.73 12.14
CA THR A 53 -3.94 6.82 13.26
C THR A 53 -4.77 5.62 12.81
N LEU A 54 -5.83 5.85 12.03
CA LEU A 54 -6.67 4.79 11.47
C LEU A 54 -5.90 3.90 10.49
N ILE A 55 -5.04 4.49 9.66
CA ILE A 55 -4.13 3.73 8.77
C ILE A 55 -3.20 2.84 9.58
N HIS A 56 -2.59 3.36 10.66
CA HIS A 56 -1.70 2.56 11.49
C HIS A 56 -2.42 1.36 12.12
N GLN A 57 -3.65 1.56 12.59
CA GLN A 57 -4.48 0.47 13.11
C GLN A 57 -4.82 -0.57 12.02
N ALA A 58 -5.14 -0.12 10.81
CA ALA A 58 -5.39 -1.03 9.69
C ALA A 58 -4.16 -1.86 9.32
N LEU A 59 -2.96 -1.25 9.34
CA LEU A 59 -1.69 -1.93 9.09
C LEU A 59 -1.38 -2.97 10.17
N GLN A 60 -1.58 -2.66 11.45
CA GLN A 60 -1.32 -3.59 12.56
C GLN A 60 -2.14 -4.89 12.46
N ILE A 61 -3.31 -4.85 11.83
CA ILE A 61 -4.19 -6.02 11.68
C ILE A 61 -3.68 -7.00 10.62
N LEU A 62 -2.98 -6.48 9.62
CA LEU A 62 -2.36 -7.26 8.57
C LEU A 62 -1.03 -7.86 9.01
N GLU A 63 -0.41 -7.34 10.07
CA GLU A 63 0.88 -7.82 10.55
C GLU A 63 0.80 -9.08 11.42
N PRO A 64 1.83 -9.93 11.39
CA PRO A 64 2.99 -9.88 10.48
C PRO A 64 2.64 -10.35 9.06
N VAL A 65 3.32 -9.79 8.07
CA VAL A 65 3.38 -10.34 6.70
C VAL A 65 4.82 -10.77 6.47
N ASP A 66 5.05 -12.07 6.39
CA ASP A 66 6.40 -12.60 6.19
C ASP A 66 6.80 -12.43 4.72
N THR A 67 7.77 -11.56 4.45
CA THR A 67 8.32 -11.31 3.12
C THR A 67 9.80 -11.72 3.08
N SER A 68 10.25 -12.17 1.92
CA SER A 68 11.67 -12.40 1.64
C SER A 68 12.02 -11.79 0.28
N PRO A 69 13.27 -11.34 0.06
CA PRO A 69 13.68 -10.80 -1.24
C PRO A 69 13.41 -11.82 -2.36
N ALA A 70 12.79 -11.36 -3.45
CA ALA A 70 12.57 -12.20 -4.62
C ALA A 70 13.86 -12.29 -5.45
N GLN A 71 14.16 -13.48 -5.96
CA GLN A 71 15.23 -13.64 -6.95
C GLN A 71 14.68 -13.37 -8.36
N ILE A 72 15.12 -12.28 -8.98
CA ILE A 72 14.73 -11.92 -10.36
C ILE A 72 15.71 -12.55 -11.34
N SER A 73 15.42 -13.79 -11.78
CA SER A 73 16.20 -14.46 -12.83
C SER A 73 15.78 -14.05 -14.26
N THR A 74 14.57 -13.53 -14.40
CA THR A 74 13.96 -13.06 -15.64
C THR A 74 12.94 -11.99 -15.31
N THR A 75 12.76 -11.02 -16.19
CA THR A 75 11.78 -9.94 -16.04
C THR A 75 10.46 -10.25 -16.75
N GLN A 76 10.40 -11.35 -17.52
CA GLN A 76 9.31 -11.67 -18.46
C GLN A 76 8.87 -10.49 -19.36
N ALA A 77 9.76 -9.51 -19.53
CA ALA A 77 9.54 -8.25 -20.22
C ALA A 77 10.75 -7.92 -21.11
N LEU A 78 10.66 -6.81 -21.82
CA LEU A 78 11.76 -6.32 -22.66
C LEU A 78 12.94 -5.74 -21.84
N LEU A 79 12.75 -5.55 -20.53
CA LEU A 79 13.77 -5.03 -19.62
C LEU A 79 14.77 -6.11 -19.23
N LYS A 80 16.05 -5.76 -19.15
CA LYS A 80 17.10 -6.60 -18.59
C LYS A 80 17.05 -6.54 -17.07
N THR A 81 17.52 -7.60 -16.39
CA THR A 81 17.55 -7.66 -14.92
C THR A 81 18.23 -6.45 -14.29
N TRP A 82 19.37 -6.00 -14.83
CA TRP A 82 20.10 -4.83 -14.29
C TRP A 82 19.31 -3.51 -14.42
N GLU A 83 18.42 -3.38 -15.42
CA GLU A 83 17.56 -2.19 -15.58
C GLU A 83 16.49 -2.15 -14.48
N VAL A 84 15.98 -3.32 -14.11
CA VAL A 84 15.05 -3.47 -12.98
C VAL A 84 15.78 -3.20 -11.66
N GLU A 85 16.98 -3.74 -11.46
CA GLU A 85 17.78 -3.48 -10.26
C GLU A 85 18.16 -1.99 -10.09
N ASP A 86 18.44 -1.30 -11.19
CA ASP A 86 18.73 0.13 -11.17
C ASP A 86 17.48 0.96 -10.82
N TYR A 87 16.33 0.60 -11.40
CA TYR A 87 15.03 1.18 -11.05
C TYR A 87 14.70 0.97 -9.57
N ASP A 88 14.83 -0.26 -9.06
CA ASP A 88 14.55 -0.60 -7.67
C ASP A 88 15.44 0.19 -6.71
N ARG A 89 16.73 0.33 -7.04
CA ARG A 89 17.67 1.12 -6.24
C ARG A 89 17.31 2.60 -6.24
N TYR A 90 16.92 3.14 -7.41
CA TYR A 90 16.56 4.55 -7.54
C TYR A 90 15.26 4.88 -6.78
N PHE A 91 14.23 4.04 -6.91
CA PHE A 91 12.91 4.24 -6.29
C PHE A 91 12.78 3.60 -4.90
N GLN A 92 13.84 2.93 -4.40
CA GLN A 92 13.86 2.24 -3.11
C GLN A 92 12.73 1.21 -2.97
N VAL A 93 12.50 0.46 -4.03
CA VAL A 93 11.51 -0.61 -4.11
C VAL A 93 12.18 -1.94 -3.79
N ASN A 94 11.48 -2.79 -3.03
CA ASN A 94 11.92 -4.16 -2.80
C ASN A 94 10.98 -5.12 -3.52
N HIS A 95 11.50 -5.86 -4.49
CA HIS A 95 10.78 -7.02 -5.00
C HIS A 95 10.86 -8.16 -3.99
N VAL A 96 9.70 -8.64 -3.53
CA VAL A 96 9.58 -9.66 -2.50
C VAL A 96 8.70 -10.83 -2.94
N GLN A 97 8.86 -11.93 -2.23
CA GLN A 97 7.99 -13.10 -2.29
C GLN A 97 7.45 -13.40 -0.89
N THR A 98 6.24 -13.95 -0.83
CA THR A 98 5.53 -14.27 0.41
C THR A 98 4.55 -15.40 0.17
N GLU A 99 4.25 -16.16 1.22
CA GLU A 99 3.15 -17.12 1.22
C GLU A 99 1.78 -16.46 1.44
N GLN A 100 1.75 -15.15 1.74
CA GLN A 100 0.54 -14.37 2.04
C GLN A 100 0.36 -13.20 1.04
N PRO A 101 0.28 -13.45 -0.28
CA PRO A 101 0.26 -12.40 -1.29
C PRO A 101 -0.91 -11.42 -1.11
N ALA A 102 -2.06 -11.89 -0.64
CA ALA A 102 -3.21 -11.04 -0.36
C ALA A 102 -2.92 -9.98 0.71
N PHE A 103 -2.28 -10.37 1.82
CA PHE A 103 -1.92 -9.42 2.89
C PHE A 103 -0.86 -8.43 2.42
N CYS A 104 0.13 -8.90 1.67
CA CYS A 104 1.16 -8.04 1.10
C CYS A 104 0.55 -6.99 0.16
N LEU A 105 -0.34 -7.38 -0.75
CA LEU A 105 -1.00 -6.45 -1.68
C LEU A 105 -1.82 -5.38 -0.96
N VAL A 106 -2.64 -5.79 0.02
CA VAL A 106 -3.45 -4.85 0.81
C VAL A 106 -2.53 -3.91 1.61
N LYS A 107 -1.50 -4.45 2.28
CA LYS A 107 -0.53 -3.67 3.05
C LYS A 107 0.18 -2.63 2.17
N SER A 108 0.64 -3.00 0.98
CA SER A 108 1.34 -2.09 0.06
C SER A 108 0.45 -0.93 -0.41
N VAL A 109 -0.83 -1.18 -0.69
CA VAL A 109 -1.78 -0.10 -1.05
C VAL A 109 -2.04 0.84 0.14
N ILE A 110 -2.22 0.29 1.35
CA ILE A 110 -2.44 1.10 2.56
C ILE A 110 -1.18 1.93 2.89
N LEU A 111 0.02 1.35 2.77
CA LEU A 111 1.29 2.07 2.95
C LEU A 111 1.45 3.19 1.93
N ALA A 112 1.14 2.94 0.65
CA ALA A 112 1.16 3.99 -0.37
C ALA A 112 0.19 5.13 -0.02
N GLY A 113 -1.00 4.81 0.48
CA GLY A 113 -1.95 5.79 1.00
C GLY A 113 -1.41 6.57 2.21
N GLN A 114 -0.73 5.90 3.14
CA GLN A 114 -0.06 6.54 4.28
C GLN A 114 0.97 7.56 3.84
N GLN A 115 1.87 7.17 2.93
CA GLN A 115 2.92 8.05 2.40
C GLN A 115 2.31 9.25 1.69
N PHE A 116 1.26 9.04 0.90
CA PHE A 116 0.51 10.12 0.27
C PHE A 116 -0.06 11.12 1.29
N LEU A 117 -0.69 10.65 2.37
CA LEU A 117 -1.21 11.56 3.40
C LEU A 117 -0.11 12.32 4.14
N MET A 118 1.04 11.69 4.37
CA MET A 118 2.20 12.37 4.96
C MET A 118 2.76 13.45 4.02
N LEU A 119 2.85 13.18 2.71
CA LEU A 119 3.19 14.19 1.70
C LEU A 119 2.21 15.36 1.73
N CYS A 120 0.90 15.10 1.81
CA CYS A 120 -0.11 16.14 1.91
C CYS A 120 0.03 16.99 3.20
N SER A 121 0.44 16.38 4.31
CA SER A 121 0.69 17.10 5.57
C SER A 121 1.98 17.95 5.56
N SER A 122 2.89 17.64 4.62
CA SER A 122 4.19 18.31 4.47
C SER A 122 4.09 19.60 3.64
N ASN A 123 2.89 19.96 3.15
CA ASN A 123 2.53 21.26 2.56
C ASN A 123 2.58 22.40 3.61
N GLN A 124 3.72 22.56 4.26
CA GLN A 124 4.00 23.62 5.21
C GLN A 124 4.41 24.88 4.43
N PRO A 125 4.05 26.09 4.90
CA PRO A 125 4.33 27.36 4.22
C PRO A 125 5.82 27.68 4.01
N ASN A 126 6.74 26.86 4.55
CA ASN A 126 8.19 26.98 4.40
C ASN A 126 8.84 25.77 3.70
N SER A 127 8.04 24.87 3.12
CA SER A 127 8.59 23.77 2.32
C SER A 127 8.91 24.25 0.91
N ASN A 128 10.02 23.79 0.32
CA ASN A 128 10.31 23.99 -1.10
C ASN A 128 9.38 23.16 -2.02
N PHE A 129 8.39 22.48 -1.44
CA PHE A 129 7.41 21.70 -2.18
C PHE A 129 6.26 22.60 -2.63
N PRO A 130 5.84 22.51 -3.90
CA PRO A 130 4.65 23.23 -4.36
C PRO A 130 3.44 22.77 -3.54
N ASN A 131 2.63 23.72 -3.07
CA ASN A 131 1.36 23.41 -2.42
C ASN A 131 0.54 22.53 -3.36
N LEU A 132 0.22 21.31 -2.89
CA LEU A 132 -0.64 20.40 -3.64
C LEU A 132 -2.06 20.99 -3.70
N ASP A 133 -2.62 21.00 -4.91
CA ASP A 133 -3.99 21.46 -5.12
C ASP A 133 -4.99 20.54 -4.41
N SER A 134 -5.93 21.14 -3.69
CA SER A 134 -6.93 20.38 -2.92
C SER A 134 -7.79 19.45 -3.78
N THR A 135 -8.06 19.83 -5.04
CA THR A 135 -8.79 18.98 -5.98
C THR A 135 -7.98 17.75 -6.36
N GLN A 136 -6.67 17.92 -6.63
CA GLN A 136 -5.76 16.81 -6.91
C GLN A 136 -5.61 15.86 -5.72
N ILE A 137 -5.54 16.40 -4.50
CA ILE A 137 -5.50 15.59 -3.28
C ILE A 137 -6.76 14.71 -3.18
N GLU A 138 -7.93 15.29 -3.39
CA GLU A 138 -9.19 14.55 -3.32
C GLU A 138 -9.30 13.50 -4.44
N GLN A 139 -8.90 13.84 -5.67
CA GLN A 139 -8.84 12.88 -6.77
C GLN A 139 -7.93 11.68 -6.45
N GLN A 140 -6.77 11.93 -5.84
CA GLN A 140 -5.85 10.87 -5.44
C GLN A 140 -6.44 10.00 -4.33
N LYS A 141 -7.17 10.58 -3.37
CA LYS A 141 -7.95 9.81 -2.36
C LYS A 141 -8.99 8.91 -3.02
N GLN A 142 -9.73 9.42 -4.02
CA GLN A 142 -10.70 8.62 -4.78
C GLN A 142 -10.02 7.47 -5.54
N GLY A 143 -8.80 7.67 -6.03
CA GLY A 143 -7.96 6.59 -6.58
C GLY A 143 -7.69 5.49 -5.56
N PHE A 144 -7.28 5.85 -4.33
CA PHE A 144 -7.08 4.87 -3.26
C PHE A 144 -8.36 4.15 -2.82
N ILE A 145 -9.50 4.85 -2.79
CA ILE A 145 -10.81 4.23 -2.55
C ILE A 145 -11.11 3.20 -3.63
N SER A 146 -10.87 3.54 -4.90
CA SER A 146 -11.07 2.62 -6.03
C SER A 146 -10.18 1.37 -5.91
N TYR A 147 -8.91 1.53 -5.50
CA TYR A 147 -8.02 0.40 -5.23
C TYR A 147 -8.51 -0.48 -4.07
N ALA A 148 -9.01 0.10 -2.99
CA ALA A 148 -9.56 -0.67 -1.87
C ALA A 148 -10.77 -1.52 -2.31
N HIS A 149 -11.70 -0.95 -3.10
CA HIS A 149 -12.83 -1.71 -3.66
C HIS A 149 -12.40 -2.76 -4.68
N LEU A 150 -11.36 -2.48 -5.48
CA LEU A 150 -10.80 -3.47 -6.40
C LEU A 150 -10.24 -4.67 -5.63
N LEU A 151 -9.42 -4.43 -4.60
CA LEU A 151 -8.88 -5.49 -3.76
C LEU A 151 -9.99 -6.26 -3.05
N ALA A 152 -11.03 -5.56 -2.59
CA ALA A 152 -12.18 -6.22 -1.99
C ALA A 152 -12.86 -7.21 -2.95
N ARG A 153 -13.05 -6.81 -4.22
CA ARG A 153 -13.58 -7.67 -5.25
C ARG A 153 -12.66 -8.84 -5.58
N VAL A 154 -11.36 -8.60 -5.73
CA VAL A 154 -10.35 -9.63 -6.04
C VAL A 154 -10.33 -10.71 -4.95
N PHE A 155 -10.50 -10.31 -3.70
CA PHE A 155 -10.48 -11.20 -2.54
C PHE A 155 -11.86 -11.64 -2.05
N ASP A 156 -12.91 -11.30 -2.79
CA ASP A 156 -14.30 -11.65 -2.48
C ASP A 156 -14.74 -11.21 -1.06
N VAL A 157 -14.30 -10.02 -0.61
CA VAL A 157 -14.70 -9.48 0.69
C VAL A 157 -15.74 -8.38 0.56
N TYR A 158 -16.65 -8.32 1.54
CA TYR A 158 -17.69 -7.30 1.60
C TYR A 158 -17.21 -6.15 2.46
N LEU A 159 -17.06 -4.98 1.84
CA LEU A 159 -16.80 -3.74 2.57
C LEU A 159 -18.11 -3.18 3.10
N GLU A 160 -18.05 -2.50 4.23
CA GLU A 160 -19.22 -1.78 4.73
C GLU A 160 -19.52 -0.64 3.74
N ASP A 161 -20.75 -0.62 3.20
CA ASP A 161 -21.27 0.51 2.44
C ASP A 161 -21.28 1.72 3.37
N ASN A 162 -20.19 2.49 3.34
CA ASN A 162 -20.13 3.77 4.00
C ASN A 162 -20.57 4.81 2.96
N PRO A 163 -21.81 5.32 3.03
CA PRO A 163 -22.26 6.43 2.19
C PRO A 163 -21.37 7.68 2.32
#